data_AF-A0A4Q5UDJ1-F1
#
_entry.id   AF-A0A4Q5UDJ1-F1
#
_cell.length_a   1.000
_cell.length_b   1.000
_cell.length_c   1.000
_cell.angle_alpha   90.00
_cell.angle_beta   90.00
_cell.angle_gamma   90.00
#
_symmetry.space_group_name_H-M   'P 1'
#
loop_
_entity.id
_entity.type
_entity.pdbx_description
1 polymer ?
#
loop_
_entity_poly.entity_id
_entity_poly.type
_entity_poly.pdbx_seq_one_letter_code
_entity_poly.pdbx_strand_id
1 'polypeptide(L)'
;MEKTIKGKNPATAKTVNSAENILIRGAKVHNLKNVSVEIPRNKLIVVTGVSGSGKSSLTIDTLYAEGQRRYAESLSSYARQFLNRMDKPDVDYIKGLCPAIAIEQKVITRTPRSTVGSMTEIYDYLRLLYARIGKTISPVSGREVKKDDVKDVVDTINKLE
;
A
#
# COMPACT_ATOMS: atom_id res chain seq x y z
N MET A 1 14.95 -65.16 24.69
CA MET A 1 13.73 -64.36 24.44
C MET A 1 14.09 -62.90 24.49
N GLU A 2 14.55 -62.36 23.36
CA GLU A 2 15.00 -60.99 23.21
C GLU A 2 13.84 -60.19 22.60
N LYS A 3 13.20 -59.33 23.39
CA LYS A 3 12.14 -58.44 22.90
C LYS A 3 12.77 -57.16 22.37
N THR A 4 12.96 -57.10 21.05
CA THR A 4 13.29 -55.88 20.32
C THR A 4 12.17 -54.85 20.48
N ILE A 5 12.42 -53.80 21.26
CA ILE A 5 11.56 -52.61 21.30
C ILE A 5 11.96 -51.74 20.10
N LYS A 6 11.17 -51.81 19.02
CA LYS A 6 11.27 -50.90 17.88
C LYS A 6 10.98 -49.47 18.36
N GLY A 7 12.01 -48.63 18.33
CA GLY A 7 11.90 -47.18 18.53
C GLY A 7 10.95 -46.56 17.51
N LYS A 8 10.02 -45.76 18.02
CA LYS A 8 9.03 -44.98 17.29
C LYS A 8 9.76 -43.95 16.41
N ASN A 9 9.60 -44.03 15.09
CA ASN A 9 10.11 -43.05 14.13
C ASN A 9 9.73 -41.62 14.57
N PRO A 10 10.64 -40.63 14.52
CA PRO A 10 10.27 -39.25 14.80
C PRO A 10 9.32 -38.76 13.70
N ALA A 11 8.27 -38.07 14.13
CA ALA A 11 7.21 -37.57 13.29
C ALA A 11 7.75 -36.72 12.13
N THR A 12 7.39 -37.12 10.92
CA THR A 12 7.28 -36.34 9.68
C THR A 12 7.54 -34.85 9.85
N ALA A 13 8.74 -34.39 9.49
CA ALA A 13 8.98 -32.99 9.19
C ALA A 13 8.07 -32.60 8.01
N LYS A 14 6.99 -31.87 8.29
CA LYS A 14 6.11 -31.32 7.25
C LYS A 14 6.99 -30.57 6.26
N THR A 15 7.01 -31.02 5.01
CA THR A 15 7.66 -30.30 3.90
C THR A 15 6.96 -28.95 3.77
N VAL A 16 7.60 -27.91 4.29
CA VAL A 16 7.05 -26.57 4.33
C VAL A 16 6.98 -26.03 2.91
N ASN A 17 5.77 -25.97 2.37
CA ASN A 17 5.55 -25.49 1.01
C ASN A 17 5.63 -23.96 0.98
N SER A 18 6.65 -23.44 0.31
CA SER A 18 6.83 -22.00 0.12
C SER A 18 5.79 -21.34 -0.79
N ALA A 19 4.97 -22.14 -1.49
CA ALA A 19 3.83 -21.63 -2.25
C ALA A 19 2.67 -21.21 -1.33
N GLU A 20 2.49 -21.91 -0.20
CA GLU A 20 1.36 -21.69 0.72
C GLU A 20 1.73 -20.80 1.91
N ASN A 21 3.02 -20.71 2.24
CA ASN A 21 3.52 -19.98 3.39
C ASN A 21 4.56 -18.91 3.00
N ILE A 22 4.58 -17.82 3.76
CA ILE A 22 5.68 -16.86 3.83
C ILE A 22 6.65 -17.39 4.89
N LEU A 23 7.89 -17.65 4.49
CA LEU A 23 8.92 -18.20 5.35
C LEU A 23 9.90 -17.10 5.73
N ILE A 24 10.04 -16.82 7.00
CA ILE A 24 11.04 -15.88 7.53
C ILE A 24 12.05 -16.69 8.32
N ARG A 25 13.34 -16.57 7.98
CA ARG A 25 14.44 -17.21 8.68
C ARG A 25 15.44 -16.16 9.15
N GLY A 26 15.75 -16.23 10.43
CA GLY A 26 16.79 -15.43 11.07
C GLY A 26 16.60 -13.92 11.00
N ALA A 27 15.40 -13.42 11.31
CA ALA A 27 15.15 -11.99 11.41
C ALA A 27 15.82 -11.41 12.66
N LYS A 28 16.64 -10.37 12.46
CA LYS A 28 17.49 -9.71 13.47
C LYS A 28 17.29 -8.18 13.52
N VAL A 29 16.33 -7.66 12.77
CA VAL A 29 16.00 -6.23 12.75
C VAL A 29 15.66 -5.71 14.16
N HIS A 30 16.33 -4.63 14.56
CA HIS A 30 16.22 -4.02 15.89
C HIS A 30 16.49 -5.00 17.03
N ASN A 31 15.47 -5.35 17.81
CA ASN A 31 15.58 -6.22 18.98
C ASN A 31 15.14 -7.67 18.71
N LEU A 32 14.91 -8.04 17.45
CA LEU A 32 14.58 -9.41 17.07
C LEU A 32 15.79 -10.33 17.33
N LYS A 33 15.56 -11.42 18.04
CA LYS A 33 16.60 -12.38 18.43
C LYS A 33 16.65 -13.57 17.47
N ASN A 34 17.07 -13.34 16.23
CA ASN A 34 17.20 -14.38 15.19
C ASN A 34 15.89 -15.17 14.96
N VAL A 35 14.77 -14.43 14.85
CA VAL A 35 13.42 -15.02 14.81
C VAL A 35 13.19 -15.73 13.48
N SER A 36 12.69 -16.97 13.55
CA SER A 36 12.25 -17.74 12.39
C SER A 36 10.77 -18.10 12.55
N VAL A 37 9.95 -17.71 11.57
CA VAL A 37 8.49 -17.89 11.63
C VAL A 37 7.94 -18.24 10.25
N GLU A 38 6.87 -19.03 10.26
CA GLU A 38 6.12 -19.40 9.06
C GLU A 38 4.72 -18.79 9.15
N ILE A 39 4.36 -18.03 8.12
CA ILE A 39 3.13 -17.26 8.08
C ILE A 39 2.27 -17.80 6.93
N PRO A 40 1.09 -18.38 7.20
CA PRO A 40 0.24 -18.93 6.15
C PRO A 40 -0.33 -17.82 5.26
N ARG A 41 -0.26 -17.97 3.95
CA ARG A 41 -0.83 -17.00 3.00
C ARG A 41 -2.35 -17.04 3.00
N ASN A 42 -2.96 -15.97 2.46
CA ASN A 42 -4.40 -15.85 2.25
C ASN A 42 -5.21 -16.01 3.54
N LYS A 43 -4.62 -15.63 4.68
CA LYS A 43 -5.28 -15.62 6.00
C LYS A 43 -5.13 -14.24 6.63
N LEU A 44 -6.12 -13.90 7.46
CA LEU A 44 -5.98 -12.79 8.39
C LEU A 44 -5.08 -13.23 9.54
N ILE A 45 -3.91 -12.60 9.65
CA ILE A 45 -2.89 -12.95 10.63
C ILE A 45 -2.73 -11.78 11.58
N VAL A 46 -2.81 -12.06 12.88
CA VAL A 46 -2.66 -11.07 13.93
C VAL A 46 -1.37 -11.35 14.68
N VAL A 47 -0.47 -10.37 14.70
CA VAL A 47 0.77 -10.41 15.48
C VAL A 47 0.54 -9.67 16.79
N THR A 48 0.57 -10.37 17.91
CA THR A 48 0.27 -9.82 19.24
C THR A 48 1.50 -9.86 20.16
N GLY A 49 1.44 -9.15 21.28
CA GLY A 49 2.52 -9.08 22.28
C GLY A 49 2.67 -7.70 22.93
N VAL A 50 3.37 -7.65 24.07
CA VAL A 50 3.60 -6.42 24.86
C VAL A 50 4.31 -5.33 24.07
N SER A 51 4.18 -4.07 24.47
CA SER A 51 4.92 -2.96 23.84
C SER A 51 6.43 -3.24 23.83
N GLY A 52 7.11 -2.92 22.72
CA GLY A 52 8.53 -3.20 22.55
C GLY A 52 8.91 -4.66 22.26
N SER A 53 7.96 -5.61 22.16
CA SER A 53 8.27 -7.03 21.91
C SER A 53 8.81 -7.35 20.50
N GLY A 54 8.98 -6.35 19.63
CA GLY A 54 9.46 -6.55 18.25
C GLY A 54 8.38 -6.82 17.20
N LYS A 55 7.09 -6.56 17.50
CA LYS A 55 5.98 -6.73 16.53
C LYS A 55 6.20 -5.89 15.28
N SER A 56 6.36 -4.58 15.45
CA SER A 56 6.59 -3.64 14.34
C SER A 56 7.91 -3.95 13.63
N SER A 57 8.96 -4.34 14.39
CA SER A 57 10.22 -4.79 13.81
C SER A 57 10.04 -5.96 12.85
N LEU A 58 9.19 -6.92 13.20
CA LEU A 58 8.91 -8.08 12.34
C LEU A 58 7.96 -7.74 11.18
N THR A 59 6.89 -6.98 11.42
CA THR A 59 5.84 -6.75 10.42
C THR A 59 6.15 -5.58 9.48
N ILE A 60 6.62 -4.46 10.02
CA ILE A 60 6.89 -3.23 9.26
C ILE A 60 8.35 -3.23 8.80
N ASP A 61 9.29 -3.29 9.73
CA ASP A 61 10.71 -3.06 9.43
C ASP A 61 11.37 -4.26 8.74
N THR A 62 10.78 -5.47 8.83
CA THR A 62 11.27 -6.67 8.15
C THR A 62 10.39 -7.06 6.97
N LEU A 63 9.12 -7.44 7.22
CA LEU A 63 8.24 -7.98 6.18
C LEU A 63 7.85 -6.93 5.13
N TYR A 64 7.34 -5.77 5.56
CA TYR A 64 6.94 -4.72 4.63
C TYR A 64 8.14 -4.12 3.90
N ALA A 65 9.24 -3.82 4.62
CA ALA A 65 10.47 -3.33 4.01
C ALA A 65 11.00 -4.27 2.92
N GLU A 66 11.10 -5.59 3.18
CA GLU A 66 11.55 -6.55 2.17
C GLU A 66 10.55 -6.70 1.02
N GLY A 67 9.25 -6.62 1.29
CA GLY A 67 8.19 -6.72 0.28
C GLY A 67 8.21 -5.53 -0.68
N GLN A 68 8.36 -4.33 -0.15
CA GLN A 68 8.48 -3.10 -0.95
C GLN A 68 9.81 -3.06 -1.72
N ARG A 69 10.93 -3.47 -1.10
CA ARG A 69 12.24 -3.59 -1.76
C ARG A 69 12.19 -4.51 -2.97
N ARG A 70 11.66 -5.73 -2.81
CA ARG A 70 11.52 -6.70 -3.92
C ARG A 70 10.59 -6.21 -5.02
N TYR A 71 9.51 -5.52 -4.66
CA TYR A 71 8.63 -4.92 -5.66
C TYR A 71 9.36 -3.83 -6.47
N ALA A 72 10.11 -2.94 -5.80
CA ALA A 72 10.94 -1.95 -6.47
C ALA A 72 12.01 -2.57 -7.39
N GLU A 73 12.61 -3.69 -6.96
CA GLU A 73 13.54 -4.48 -7.78
C GLU A 73 12.87 -5.13 -8.99
N SER A 74 11.55 -5.31 -9.01
CA SER A 74 10.85 -5.83 -10.20
C SER A 74 10.61 -4.76 -11.28
N LEU A 75 10.77 -3.47 -10.95
CA LEU A 75 10.56 -2.36 -11.87
C LEU A 75 11.74 -2.16 -12.83
N SER A 76 11.50 -1.40 -13.91
CA SER A 76 12.51 -1.11 -14.94
C SER A 76 13.76 -0.46 -14.35
N SER A 77 14.91 -0.67 -14.99
CA SER A 77 16.18 -0.06 -14.58
C SER A 77 16.10 1.47 -14.47
N TYR A 78 15.31 2.11 -15.34
CA TYR A 78 15.01 3.53 -15.30
C TYR A 78 14.18 3.92 -14.06
N ALA A 79 13.10 3.18 -13.78
CA ALA A 79 12.25 3.46 -12.61
C ALA A 79 13.04 3.33 -11.28
N ARG A 80 13.97 2.38 -11.20
CA ARG A 80 14.83 2.19 -10.02
C ARG A 80 15.73 3.39 -9.71
N GLN A 81 16.00 4.29 -10.67
CA GLN A 81 16.77 5.51 -10.42
C GLN A 81 16.03 6.51 -9.54
N PHE A 82 14.69 6.50 -9.59
CA PHE A 82 13.83 7.44 -8.86
C PHE A 82 13.25 6.85 -7.56
N LEU A 83 13.48 5.57 -7.31
CA LEU A 83 13.04 4.93 -6.09
C LEU A 83 14.12 5.08 -5.03
N ASN A 84 13.73 5.56 -3.85
CA ASN A 84 14.59 5.50 -2.68
C ASN A 84 15.03 4.05 -2.48
N ARG A 85 16.34 3.83 -2.41
CA ARG A 85 16.90 2.53 -2.04
C ARG A 85 16.45 2.26 -0.61
N MET A 86 15.51 1.33 -0.44
CA MET A 86 15.17 0.83 0.89
C MET A 86 16.32 -0.03 1.38
N ASP A 87 16.75 0.23 2.61
CA ASP A 87 17.75 -0.60 3.25
C ASP A 87 17.26 -2.04 3.33
N LYS A 88 18.15 -2.97 2.99
CA LYS A 88 17.84 -4.39 3.11
C LYS A 88 17.74 -4.72 4.60
N PRO A 89 16.60 -5.25 5.09
CA PRO A 89 16.46 -5.62 6.49
C PRO A 89 17.44 -6.75 6.86
N ASP A 90 17.90 -6.74 8.11
CA ASP A 90 18.76 -7.80 8.65
C ASP A 90 17.94 -9.08 8.89
N VAL A 91 17.91 -9.92 7.85
CA VAL A 91 17.23 -11.21 7.83
C VAL A 91 18.02 -12.18 6.94
N ASP A 92 18.20 -13.42 7.40
CA ASP A 92 18.98 -14.41 6.65
C ASP A 92 18.28 -14.76 5.34
N TYR A 93 16.96 -15.03 5.40
CA TYR A 93 16.16 -15.32 4.21
C TYR A 93 14.66 -15.14 4.41
N ILE A 94 13.99 -14.61 3.38
CA ILE A 94 12.52 -14.60 3.29
C ILE A 94 12.06 -15.25 1.98
N LYS A 95 11.21 -16.28 2.04
CA LYS A 95 10.59 -16.91 0.86
C LYS A 95 9.10 -16.63 0.80
N GLY A 96 8.62 -16.49 -0.42
CA GLY A 96 7.18 -16.47 -0.67
C GLY A 96 6.48 -15.20 -0.22
N LEU A 97 7.21 -14.09 -0.21
CA LEU A 97 6.67 -12.77 0.10
C LEU A 97 6.00 -12.17 -1.14
N CYS A 98 4.76 -11.69 -0.98
CA CYS A 98 4.07 -10.91 -2.00
C CYS A 98 4.47 -9.42 -1.91
N PRO A 99 4.20 -8.59 -2.94
CA PRO A 99 4.27 -7.15 -2.80
C PRO A 99 3.47 -6.70 -1.56
N ALA A 100 4.10 -5.90 -0.70
CA ALA A 100 3.55 -5.52 0.59
C ALA A 100 3.09 -4.06 0.58
N ILE A 101 1.96 -3.79 1.22
CA ILE A 101 1.43 -2.45 1.46
C ILE A 101 1.25 -2.31 2.97
N ALA A 102 1.92 -1.32 3.58
CA ALA A 102 1.71 -0.97 4.97
C ALA A 102 0.60 0.09 5.08
N ILE A 103 -0.37 -0.17 5.95
CA ILE A 103 -1.38 0.81 6.34
C ILE A 103 -1.12 1.13 7.79
N GLU A 104 -0.51 2.29 8.02
CA GLU A 104 -0.12 2.77 9.36
C GLU A 104 -0.96 3.98 9.76
N GLN A 105 -1.08 4.21 11.06
CA GLN A 105 -1.62 5.46 11.60
C GLN A 105 -0.58 6.58 11.52
N LYS A 106 0.07 6.77 10.38
CA LYS A 106 0.97 7.89 10.16
C LYS A 106 0.12 9.12 9.90
N VAL A 107 0.30 10.17 10.70
CA VAL A 107 -0.45 11.42 10.54
C VAL A 107 -0.10 11.98 9.16
N ILE A 108 -1.06 11.94 8.23
CA ILE A 108 -0.93 12.59 6.93
C ILE A 108 -0.81 14.08 7.23
N THR A 109 0.29 14.69 6.79
CA THR A 109 0.52 16.13 6.95
C THR A 109 -0.69 16.88 6.41
N ARG A 110 -1.41 17.59 7.28
CA ARG A 110 -2.64 18.30 6.90
C ARG A 110 -2.29 19.42 5.94
N THR A 111 -2.66 19.26 4.68
CA THR A 111 -2.70 20.39 3.75
C THR A 111 -4.12 20.96 3.77
N PRO A 112 -4.29 22.29 3.86
CA PRO A 112 -5.61 22.91 4.04
C PRO A 112 -6.58 22.68 2.87
N ARG A 113 -6.07 22.24 1.71
CA ARG A 113 -6.88 21.93 0.51
C ARG A 113 -7.22 20.44 0.38
N SER A 114 -6.66 19.58 1.21
CA SER A 114 -6.95 18.14 1.17
C SER A 114 -8.24 17.85 1.93
N THR A 115 -9.15 17.15 1.26
CA THR A 115 -10.43 16.69 1.81
C THR A 115 -10.55 15.18 1.63
N VAL A 116 -11.56 14.56 2.25
CA VAL A 116 -11.86 13.12 2.03
C VAL A 116 -12.08 12.84 0.53
N GLY A 117 -12.72 13.77 -0.18
CA GLY A 117 -12.99 13.64 -1.61
C GLY A 117 -11.70 13.61 -2.46
N SER A 118 -10.69 14.39 -2.10
CA SER A 118 -9.40 14.36 -2.80
C SER A 118 -8.55 13.16 -2.40
N MET A 119 -8.60 12.72 -1.13
CA MET A 119 -7.83 11.54 -0.67
C MET A 119 -8.34 10.23 -1.26
N THR A 120 -9.63 10.16 -1.56
CA THR A 120 -10.28 8.96 -2.14
C THR A 120 -10.41 9.05 -3.66
N GLU A 121 -9.91 10.12 -4.28
CA GLU A 121 -10.05 10.44 -5.71
C GLU A 121 -11.51 10.60 -6.19
N ILE A 122 -12.51 10.45 -5.31
CA ILE A 122 -13.94 10.65 -5.61
C ILE A 122 -14.18 12.04 -6.20
N TYR A 123 -13.49 13.06 -5.69
CA TYR A 123 -13.61 14.42 -6.20
C TYR A 123 -13.19 14.54 -7.67
N ASP A 124 -12.22 13.75 -8.13
CA ASP A 124 -11.78 13.76 -9.53
C ASP A 124 -12.84 13.13 -10.45
N TYR A 125 -13.49 12.05 -10.00
CA TYR A 125 -14.65 11.49 -10.69
C TYR A 125 -15.82 12.48 -10.74
N LEU A 126 -16.09 13.19 -9.65
CA LEU A 126 -17.12 14.23 -9.63
C LEU A 126 -16.79 15.37 -10.59
N ARG A 127 -15.53 15.81 -10.66
CA ARG A 127 -15.10 16.84 -11.63
C ARG A 127 -15.36 16.41 -13.07
N LEU A 128 -15.02 15.17 -13.42
CA LEU A 128 -15.29 14.63 -14.75
C LEU A 128 -16.79 14.51 -15.04
N LEU A 129 -17.58 14.10 -14.04
CA LEU A 129 -19.04 14.04 -14.14
C LEU A 129 -19.62 15.43 -14.42
N TYR A 130 -19.34 16.41 -13.57
CA TYR A 130 -19.86 17.77 -13.72
C TYR A 130 -19.32 18.48 -14.97
N ALA A 131 -18.10 18.17 -15.43
CA ALA A 131 -17.59 18.71 -16.69
C ALA A 131 -18.35 18.16 -17.92
N ARG A 132 -18.87 16.92 -17.85
CA ARG A 132 -19.57 16.28 -18.98
C ARG A 132 -21.06 16.58 -19.03
N ILE A 133 -21.72 16.63 -17.87
CA ILE A 133 -23.18 16.75 -17.79
C ILE A 133 -23.67 17.96 -16.98
N GLY A 134 -22.75 18.70 -16.34
CA GLY A 134 -23.11 19.84 -15.53
C GLY A 134 -23.60 21.00 -16.41
N LYS A 135 -24.75 21.54 -16.05
CA LYS A 135 -25.26 22.79 -16.63
C LYS A 135 -24.67 23.96 -15.86
N THR A 136 -23.95 24.83 -16.55
CA THR A 136 -23.35 26.02 -15.94
C THR A 136 -24.42 27.09 -15.77
N ILE A 137 -24.65 27.54 -14.54
CA ILE A 137 -25.59 28.62 -14.24
C ILE A 137 -24.81 29.85 -13.78
N SER A 138 -25.15 31.02 -14.32
CA SER A 138 -24.57 32.30 -13.92
C SER A 138 -24.94 32.63 -12.46
N PRO A 139 -23.97 32.91 -11.56
CA PRO A 139 -24.27 33.24 -10.18
C PRO A 139 -24.90 34.64 -10.01
N VAL A 140 -24.72 35.53 -10.99
CA VAL A 140 -25.26 36.91 -10.95
C VAL A 140 -26.68 36.96 -11.53
N SER A 141 -26.90 36.30 -12.68
CA SER A 141 -28.18 36.39 -13.40
C SER A 141 -29.11 35.18 -13.20
N GLY A 142 -28.62 34.07 -12.65
CA GLY A 142 -29.38 32.83 -12.49
C GLY A 142 -29.71 32.09 -13.79
N ARG A 143 -29.27 32.60 -14.94
CA ARG A 143 -29.53 32.00 -16.26
C ARG A 143 -28.48 30.94 -16.60
N GLU A 144 -28.88 29.95 -17.40
CA GLU A 144 -27.97 28.95 -17.97
C GLU A 144 -27.01 29.62 -18.94
N VAL A 145 -25.70 29.39 -18.74
CA VAL A 145 -24.63 29.88 -19.60
C VAL A 145 -24.70 29.12 -20.92
N LYS A 146 -24.72 29.87 -22.01
CA LYS A 146 -24.74 29.34 -23.37
C LYS A 146 -23.47 29.77 -24.08
N LYS A 147 -23.23 29.17 -25.24
CA LYS A 147 -22.17 29.63 -26.13
C LYS A 147 -22.56 31.00 -26.68
N ASP A 148 -21.69 31.98 -26.47
CA ASP A 148 -21.79 33.29 -27.11
C ASP A 148 -21.02 33.28 -28.44
N ASP A 149 -21.55 33.98 -29.44
CA ASP A 149 -20.87 34.29 -30.69
C ASP A 149 -20.31 35.72 -30.68
N VAL A 150 -19.44 36.03 -31.64
CA VAL A 150 -18.75 37.34 -31.71
C VAL A 150 -19.74 38.51 -31.68
N LYS A 151 -20.89 38.37 -32.34
CA LYS A 151 -21.94 39.39 -32.38
C LYS A 151 -22.51 39.67 -30.99
N ASP A 152 -22.74 38.64 -30.18
CA ASP A 152 -23.30 38.79 -28.83
C ASP A 152 -22.37 39.62 -27.94
N VAL A 153 -21.06 39.44 -28.11
CA VAL A 153 -20.04 40.23 -27.41
C VAL A 153 -20.05 41.68 -27.87
N VAL A 154 -20.08 41.94 -29.18
CA VAL A 154 -20.14 43.32 -29.74
C VAL A 154 -21.40 44.05 -29.29
N ASP A 155 -22.56 43.40 -29.38
CA ASP A 155 -23.84 43.95 -28.95
C ASP A 155 -23.89 44.24 -27.44
N THR A 156 -23.16 43.46 -26.64
CA THR A 156 -23.02 43.70 -25.19
C THR A 156 -22.15 44.91 -24.91
N ILE A 157 -21.02 45.08 -25.61
CA ILE A 157 -20.12 46.23 -25.45
C ILE A 157 -20.84 47.54 -25.83
N ASN A 158 -21.53 47.57 -26.97
CA ASN A 158 -22.28 48.75 -27.42
C ASN A 158 -23.43 49.16 -26.49
N LYS A 159 -23.92 48.27 -25.63
CA LYS A 159 -24.94 48.56 -24.61
C LYS A 159 -24.36 49.11 -23.30
N LEU A 160 -23.04 49.03 -23.12
CA LEU A 160 -22.32 49.54 -21.96
C LEU A 160 -21.77 50.96 -22.19
N GLU A 161 -21.64 51.38 -23.45
CA GLU A 161 -21.46 52.78 -23.86
C GLU A 161 -22.78 53.57 -23.75
#